data_AF-A0AAE0JSJ2-F1
#
_entry.id   AF-A0AAE0JSJ2-F1
#
_cell.length_a   1.000
_cell.length_b   1.000
_cell.length_c   1.000
_cell.angle_alpha   90.00
_cell.angle_beta   90.00
_cell.angle_gamma   90.00
#
_symmetry.space_group_name_H-M   'P 1'
#
loop_
_entity.id
_entity.type
_entity.pdbx_description
1 polymer ?
#
loop_
_entity_poly.entity_id
_entity_poly.type
_entity_poly.pdbx_seq_one_letter_code
_entity_poly.pdbx_strand_id
1 'polypeptide(L)'
;MAVDGQAVSKRSAVRVYVEDEYGADKDTPERQSRRSSRYEEDMYETTGQNTPTSRQQSDNTSPQNGQPPITSGVFRGIADGVYDYTGCTSPQHDATIPIDGRPINFGVVVPGVYRSSFPQTEDHLFLKGLKLKTIITLVQKDFPQGYKAFMRANGIKHHVVNMKGTKKEEIPITTMKTILRLVLRRENHPLLIHCNHGRHRTGCVVGIIRKASGWDLTKVLNEYKQYAGPKIRDCDIKYITRFELATLTNLWASESGAMLRIRNFGRVTLFTVVILVIWIISGNKLHARRKLLR
;
A
#
# COMPACT_ATOMS: atom_id res chain seq x y z
N MET A 1 -4.93 -50.73 -22.81
CA MET A 1 -5.44 -50.53 -21.44
C MET A 1 -4.21 -50.40 -20.52
N ALA A 2 -4.07 -49.43 -19.63
CA ALA A 2 -4.94 -48.30 -19.33
C ALA A 2 -4.13 -47.09 -18.79
N VAL A 3 -4.45 -45.91 -19.37
CA VAL A 3 -4.72 -44.60 -18.72
C VAL A 3 -3.58 -43.83 -18.03
N ASP A 4 -3.32 -42.63 -18.58
CA ASP A 4 -2.47 -41.56 -18.04
C ASP A 4 -2.97 -40.97 -16.71
N GLY A 5 -2.06 -40.82 -15.75
CA GLY A 5 -2.28 -40.06 -14.51
C GLY A 5 -2.08 -38.55 -14.70
N GLN A 6 -3.12 -37.81 -15.08
CA GLN A 6 -3.06 -36.36 -15.14
C GLN A 6 -2.78 -35.72 -13.77
N ALA A 7 -1.66 -35.01 -13.66
CA ALA A 7 -1.31 -34.25 -12.47
C ALA A 7 -2.22 -33.01 -12.31
N VAL A 8 -3.19 -33.09 -11.40
CA VAL A 8 -4.12 -31.99 -11.11
C VAL A 8 -3.38 -30.83 -10.42
N SER A 9 -3.16 -29.74 -11.18
CA SER A 9 -2.57 -28.50 -10.66
C SER A 9 -3.48 -27.85 -9.61
N LYS A 10 -3.09 -27.95 -8.33
CA LYS A 10 -3.80 -27.30 -7.21
C LYS A 10 -3.61 -25.78 -7.28
N ARG A 11 -4.53 -25.08 -7.95
CA ARG A 11 -4.60 -23.61 -7.93
C ARG A 11 -4.81 -23.09 -6.50
N SER A 12 -3.76 -22.53 -5.91
CA SER A 12 -3.84 -21.86 -4.61
C SER A 12 -4.69 -20.59 -4.72
N ALA A 13 -5.96 -20.69 -4.32
CA ALA A 13 -6.88 -19.57 -4.32
C ALA A 13 -6.55 -18.60 -3.17
N VAL A 14 -6.16 -17.37 -3.51
CA VAL A 14 -5.94 -16.30 -2.54
C VAL A 14 -7.29 -15.91 -1.95
N ARG A 15 -7.58 -16.35 -0.73
CA ARG A 15 -8.78 -15.96 0.00
C ARG A 15 -8.60 -14.53 0.52
N VAL A 16 -9.42 -13.61 0.00
CA VAL A 16 -9.74 -12.35 0.68
C VAL A 16 -10.90 -12.67 1.60
N TYR A 17 -10.70 -12.49 2.90
CA TYR A 17 -11.83 -12.40 3.80
C TYR A 17 -12.23 -10.93 3.85
N VAL A 18 -13.48 -10.67 3.49
CA VAL A 18 -14.17 -9.46 3.92
C VAL A 18 -15.01 -9.89 5.11
N GLU A 19 -14.81 -9.30 6.28
CA GLU A 19 -15.70 -9.53 7.44
C GLU A 19 -16.97 -8.66 7.28
N ASP A 20 -17.69 -8.91 6.19
CA ASP A 20 -18.97 -8.32 5.84
C ASP A 20 -20.07 -9.35 6.17
N GLU A 21 -20.50 -9.37 7.44
CA GLU A 21 -21.81 -9.79 8.00
C GLU A 21 -21.63 -10.19 9.47
N TYR A 22 -22.02 -9.30 10.37
CA TYR A 22 -21.91 -9.49 11.83
C TYR A 22 -23.15 -10.23 12.34
N GLY A 23 -23.15 -11.56 12.23
CA GLY A 23 -24.10 -12.42 12.93
C GLY A 23 -24.03 -12.19 14.45
N ALA A 24 -25.18 -12.29 15.12
CA ALA A 24 -25.32 -12.03 16.55
C ALA A 24 -24.45 -12.98 17.40
N ASP A 25 -23.86 -12.43 18.46
CA ASP A 25 -23.03 -13.15 19.40
C ASP A 25 -23.83 -14.25 20.13
N LYS A 26 -23.18 -15.40 20.37
CA LYS A 26 -23.70 -16.45 21.26
C LYS A 26 -22.57 -16.94 22.14
N ASP A 27 -22.57 -16.44 23.38
CA ASP A 27 -21.68 -16.87 24.45
C ASP A 27 -21.68 -18.39 24.62
N THR A 28 -20.49 -18.99 24.74
CA THR A 28 -20.27 -20.27 25.45
C THR A 28 -18.82 -20.29 25.95
N PRO A 29 -18.54 -20.68 27.22
CA PRO A 29 -17.34 -20.23 27.90
C PRO A 29 -16.05 -21.02 27.65
N GLU A 30 -14.97 -20.32 27.98
CA GLU A 30 -13.56 -20.68 28.09
C GLU A 30 -13.24 -22.12 28.52
N ARG A 31 -12.33 -22.79 27.80
CA ARG A 31 -11.58 -23.95 28.31
C ARG A 31 -10.08 -23.71 28.19
N GLN A 32 -9.45 -23.39 29.32
CA GLN A 32 -8.02 -23.10 29.41
C GLN A 32 -7.16 -24.30 29.00
N SER A 33 -6.22 -24.08 28.08
CA SER A 33 -5.12 -25.00 27.79
C SER A 33 -3.80 -24.24 27.85
N ARG A 34 -3.04 -24.46 28.93
CA ARG A 34 -1.72 -23.85 29.12
C ARG A 34 -0.74 -24.37 28.06
N ARG A 35 -0.29 -23.50 27.16
CA ARG A 35 0.99 -23.70 26.46
C ARG A 35 1.73 -22.38 26.30
N SER A 36 2.69 -22.16 27.21
CA SER A 36 3.58 -20.99 27.18
C SER A 36 4.33 -20.91 25.84
N SER A 37 4.18 -19.79 25.13
CA SER A 37 4.99 -19.44 23.97
C SER A 37 5.90 -18.26 24.30
N ARG A 38 7.03 -18.60 24.92
CA ARG A 38 8.35 -17.97 24.79
C ARG A 38 8.38 -16.70 23.94
N TYR A 39 8.51 -15.55 24.60
CA TYR A 39 9.00 -14.33 23.96
C TYR A 39 10.49 -14.53 23.64
N GLU A 40 10.90 -14.21 22.41
CA GLU A 40 12.32 -14.10 22.05
C GLU A 40 12.71 -12.63 22.14
N GLU A 41 13.38 -12.27 23.24
CA GLU A 41 14.10 -11.00 23.40
C GLU A 41 15.51 -11.17 22.81
N ASP A 42 15.76 -10.58 21.64
CA ASP A 42 17.12 -10.40 21.13
C ASP A 42 17.77 -9.25 21.91
N MET A 43 18.43 -9.59 23.02
CA MET A 43 19.22 -8.65 23.84
C MET A 43 20.44 -8.10 23.09
N TYR A 44 20.93 -6.95 23.59
CA TYR A 44 22.20 -6.36 23.19
C TYR A 44 23.35 -7.12 23.84
N GLU A 45 24.40 -7.43 23.07
CA GLU A 45 25.70 -7.83 23.62
C GLU A 45 26.79 -6.88 23.15
N THR A 46 27.47 -6.27 24.11
CA THR A 46 28.71 -5.51 23.93
C THR A 46 29.75 -6.17 24.83
N THR A 47 30.60 -7.01 24.25
CA THR A 47 31.67 -7.69 24.98
C THR A 47 32.99 -6.95 24.82
N GLY A 48 33.40 -6.24 25.86
CA GLY A 48 34.80 -5.95 26.14
C GLY A 48 35.29 -6.82 27.29
N GLN A 49 36.48 -7.41 27.16
CA GLN A 49 37.23 -8.05 28.27
C GLN A 49 38.73 -7.75 28.14
N ASN A 50 39.44 -7.75 29.26
CA ASN A 50 40.70 -7.03 29.46
C ASN A 50 41.92 -7.94 29.72
N THR A 51 43.11 -7.51 29.23
CA THR A 51 44.46 -7.69 29.87
C THR A 51 45.07 -9.12 30.02
N PRO A 52 46.40 -9.33 30.26
CA PRO A 52 47.32 -8.46 31.02
C PRO A 52 48.84 -8.29 30.65
N THR A 53 49.40 -7.17 31.15
CA THR A 53 50.78 -6.86 31.59
C THR A 53 52.04 -7.21 30.77
N SER A 54 52.88 -6.18 30.51
CA SER A 54 54.23 -6.04 31.11
C SER A 54 54.85 -4.63 30.89
N ARG A 55 55.91 -4.29 31.65
CA ARG A 55 56.53 -2.94 31.84
C ARG A 55 57.45 -2.49 30.69
N GLN A 56 57.60 -1.16 30.50
CA GLN A 56 58.88 -0.41 30.69
C GLN A 56 58.72 1.13 30.62
N GLN A 57 59.76 1.88 31.03
CA GLN A 57 59.76 3.34 31.31
C GLN A 57 60.11 4.22 30.10
N SER A 58 59.63 5.46 30.04
CA SER A 58 60.45 6.70 30.26
C SER A 58 59.69 8.01 29.95
N ASP A 59 59.91 8.99 30.83
CA ASP A 59 59.92 10.48 30.73
C ASP A 59 59.46 11.14 29.40
N ASN A 60 58.68 12.25 29.38
CA ASN A 60 59.10 13.56 29.91
C ASN A 60 58.00 14.66 29.89
N THR A 61 58.15 15.64 30.79
CA THR A 61 57.71 17.07 30.81
C THR A 61 56.31 17.58 30.35
N SER A 62 55.65 18.29 31.28
CA SER A 62 54.65 19.38 31.13
C SER A 62 55.33 20.75 30.80
N PRO A 63 54.66 21.91 30.51
CA PRO A 63 53.35 22.35 31.07
C PRO A 63 52.37 23.25 30.24
N GLN A 64 51.13 23.31 30.75
CA GLN A 64 50.13 24.42 30.84
C GLN A 64 50.12 25.62 29.85
N ASN A 65 48.95 25.88 29.22
CA ASN A 65 47.99 26.99 29.57
C ASN A 65 47.03 27.41 28.42
N GLY A 66 45.85 27.94 28.77
CA GLY A 66 45.17 29.02 28.03
C GLY A 66 44.05 28.70 27.00
N GLN A 67 42.79 28.92 27.40
CA GLN A 67 41.74 29.53 26.56
C GLN A 67 41.80 31.08 26.76
N PRO A 68 41.03 31.95 26.06
CA PRO A 68 40.04 31.78 24.96
C PRO A 68 40.61 32.46 23.67
N PRO A 69 39.89 33.18 22.74
CA PRO A 69 38.47 33.45 22.53
C PRO A 69 37.97 33.25 21.07
N ILE A 70 37.03 34.10 20.62
CA ILE A 70 36.24 34.09 19.37
C ILE A 70 36.45 35.43 18.65
N THR A 71 36.54 35.49 17.30
CA THR A 71 35.75 36.39 16.38
C THR A 71 36.34 36.61 14.96
N SER A 72 35.44 36.55 13.95
CA SER A 72 35.36 37.37 12.71
C SER A 72 36.36 37.22 11.52
N GLY A 73 35.84 37.35 10.29
CA GLY A 73 36.58 37.55 9.02
C GLY A 73 36.46 36.40 7.99
N VAL A 74 35.35 36.22 7.26
CA VAL A 74 34.99 36.86 5.97
C VAL A 74 35.95 36.61 4.79
N PHE A 75 35.54 35.75 3.85
CA PHE A 75 35.75 36.00 2.41
C PHE A 75 34.67 35.32 1.53
N ARG A 76 34.34 35.94 0.38
CA ARG A 76 33.31 35.51 -0.60
C ARG A 76 33.79 34.33 -1.46
N GLY A 77 32.94 33.36 -1.79
CA GLY A 77 32.10 33.32 -3.02
C GLY A 77 32.31 31.94 -3.68
N ILE A 78 31.43 31.32 -4.49
CA ILE A 78 30.39 31.79 -5.42
C ILE A 78 29.27 30.71 -5.49
N ALA A 79 28.00 31.15 -5.43
CA ALA A 79 26.82 30.81 -6.26
C ALA A 79 26.56 29.34 -6.74
N ASP A 80 25.33 28.81 -6.86
CA ASP A 80 23.96 29.38 -6.92
C ASP A 80 22.88 28.38 -6.43
N GLY A 81 21.65 28.85 -6.16
CA GLY A 81 20.45 28.00 -6.33
C GLY A 81 19.50 27.75 -5.16
N VAL A 82 19.33 28.69 -4.21
CA VAL A 82 18.21 28.63 -3.25
C VAL A 82 16.92 29.10 -3.93
N TYR A 83 15.91 28.24 -4.00
CA TYR A 83 14.53 28.65 -4.30
C TYR A 83 13.81 28.99 -2.99
N ASP A 84 13.74 30.28 -2.69
CA ASP A 84 12.90 30.82 -1.63
C ASP A 84 11.42 30.77 -2.04
N TYR A 85 10.54 30.42 -1.10
CA TYR A 85 9.10 30.29 -1.30
C TYR A 85 8.35 31.12 -0.25
N THR A 86 8.37 32.43 -0.43
CA THR A 86 7.50 33.36 0.30
C THR A 86 6.34 33.83 -0.57
N GLY A 87 5.10 33.59 -0.10
CA GLY A 87 3.93 34.37 -0.49
C GLY A 87 3.13 33.91 -1.73
N CYS A 88 2.23 32.94 -1.56
CA CYS A 88 1.00 32.83 -2.35
C CYS A 88 -0.09 32.11 -1.54
N THR A 89 -0.79 32.84 -0.68
CA THR A 89 -1.92 32.31 0.10
C THR A 89 -3.10 31.99 -0.79
N SER A 90 -3.41 30.71 -0.93
CA SER A 90 -4.71 30.23 -1.42
C SER A 90 -5.32 29.31 -0.37
N PRO A 91 -6.62 29.43 -0.05
CA PRO A 91 -7.26 28.64 1.00
C PRO A 91 -7.57 27.23 0.47
N GLN A 92 -6.56 26.38 0.40
CA GLN A 92 -6.74 24.94 0.21
C GLN A 92 -6.77 24.23 1.56
N HIS A 93 -7.68 23.27 1.66
CA HIS A 93 -8.17 22.68 2.90
C HIS A 93 -7.18 21.61 3.43
N ASP A 94 -5.94 22.01 3.72
CA ASP A 94 -4.91 21.11 4.25
C ASP A 94 -5.22 20.75 5.70
N ALA A 95 -5.93 19.64 5.88
CA ALA A 95 -6.20 19.05 7.18
C ALA A 95 -4.89 18.47 7.74
N THR A 96 -4.13 19.30 8.44
CA THR A 96 -2.86 18.93 9.09
C THR A 96 -3.09 17.68 9.92
N ILE A 97 -2.52 16.56 9.49
CA ILE A 97 -2.73 15.27 10.14
C ILE A 97 -2.03 15.33 11.51
N PRO A 98 -2.74 15.11 12.65
CA PRO A 98 -2.13 15.18 13.98
C PRO A 98 -0.92 14.26 14.11
N ILE A 99 0.18 14.75 14.68
CA ILE A 99 1.43 13.97 14.77
C ILE A 99 1.33 12.90 15.87
N ASP A 100 0.60 13.20 16.94
CA ASP A 100 0.45 12.34 18.12
C ASP A 100 -0.54 11.19 17.88
N GLY A 101 -0.25 10.04 18.47
CA GLY A 101 -1.07 8.83 18.31
C GLY A 101 -1.03 8.21 16.91
N ARG A 102 -0.06 8.55 16.06
CA ARG A 102 0.10 7.90 14.75
C ARG A 102 0.72 6.50 14.90
N PRO A 103 0.24 5.49 14.14
CA PRO A 103 0.88 4.18 14.10
C PRO A 103 2.37 4.25 13.75
N ILE A 104 3.17 3.34 14.31
CA ILE A 104 4.58 3.18 13.91
C ILE A 104 4.66 2.92 12.40
N ASN A 105 5.66 3.49 11.72
CA ASN A 105 5.82 3.42 10.26
C ASN A 105 4.59 3.94 9.47
N PHE A 106 3.77 4.81 10.06
CA PHE A 106 2.72 5.51 9.32
C PHE A 106 3.32 6.40 8.21
N GLY A 107 2.65 6.46 7.06
CA GLY A 107 3.00 7.37 5.98
C GLY A 107 1.94 7.46 4.90
N VAL A 108 1.97 8.58 4.16
CA VAL A 108 1.14 8.76 2.95
C VAL A 108 1.84 8.10 1.78
N VAL A 109 1.16 7.17 1.10
CA VAL A 109 1.65 6.59 -0.15
C VAL A 109 1.25 7.53 -1.29
N VAL A 110 -0.05 7.64 -1.56
CA VAL A 110 -0.63 8.64 -2.46
C VAL A 110 -1.84 9.26 -1.76
N PRO A 111 -2.36 10.43 -2.19
CA PRO A 111 -3.54 11.01 -1.55
C PRO A 111 -4.71 10.01 -1.45
N GLY A 112 -5.16 9.77 -0.21
CA GLY A 112 -6.18 8.76 0.11
C GLY A 112 -5.68 7.32 0.32
N VAL A 113 -4.38 7.05 0.20
CA VAL A 113 -3.77 5.74 0.44
C VAL A 113 -2.62 5.87 1.44
N TYR A 114 -2.79 5.25 2.60
CA TYR A 114 -1.84 5.29 3.71
C TYR A 114 -1.18 3.92 3.92
N ARG A 115 -0.02 3.91 4.57
CA ARG A 115 0.67 2.70 5.04
C ARG A 115 0.93 2.80 6.55
N SER A 116 1.03 1.66 7.25
CA SER A 116 1.51 1.62 8.64
C SER A 116 2.03 0.24 9.06
N SER A 117 2.57 0.18 10.29
CA SER A 117 2.58 -1.03 11.12
C SER A 117 1.17 -1.43 11.58
N PHE A 118 1.07 -2.53 12.32
CA PHE A 118 -0.19 -2.97 12.89
C PHE A 118 -0.70 -1.95 13.90
N PRO A 119 -1.89 -1.34 13.70
CA PRO A 119 -2.40 -0.34 14.62
C PRO A 119 -2.67 -0.89 16.02
N GLN A 120 -2.28 -0.13 17.04
CA GLN A 120 -2.62 -0.41 18.44
C GLN A 120 -3.84 0.42 18.88
N THR A 121 -4.37 0.13 20.06
CA THR A 121 -5.56 0.82 20.59
C THR A 121 -5.35 2.34 20.77
N GLU A 122 -4.14 2.75 21.12
CA GLU A 122 -3.72 4.17 21.17
C GLU A 122 -3.81 4.88 19.80
N ASP A 123 -3.60 4.16 18.70
CA ASP A 123 -3.67 4.71 17.34
C ASP A 123 -5.11 5.02 16.87
N HIS A 124 -6.12 4.48 17.55
CA HIS A 124 -7.51 4.54 17.09
C HIS A 124 -8.05 5.97 16.98
N LEU A 125 -7.59 6.90 17.83
CA LEU A 125 -8.02 8.31 17.77
C LEU A 125 -7.50 9.00 16.49
N PHE A 126 -6.22 8.79 16.17
CA PHE A 126 -5.60 9.27 14.93
C PHE A 126 -6.26 8.64 13.70
N LEU A 127 -6.46 7.32 13.70
CA LEU A 127 -7.09 6.61 12.56
C LEU A 127 -8.55 7.02 12.34
N LYS A 128 -9.28 7.37 13.40
CA LYS A 128 -10.61 7.99 13.31
C LYS A 128 -10.56 9.35 12.61
N GLY A 129 -9.53 10.16 12.88
CA GLY A 129 -9.28 11.44 12.21
C GLY A 129 -9.11 11.30 10.69
N LEU A 130 -8.49 10.21 10.22
CA LEU A 130 -8.30 9.93 8.79
C LEU A 130 -9.60 9.53 8.05
N LYS A 131 -10.70 9.25 8.76
CA LYS A 131 -12.00 8.83 8.20
C LYS A 131 -11.86 7.71 7.15
N LEU A 132 -11.06 6.70 7.49
CA LEU A 132 -10.81 5.55 6.63
C LEU A 132 -12.12 4.86 6.24
N LYS A 133 -12.24 4.40 4.99
CA LYS A 133 -13.30 3.49 4.53
C LYS A 133 -12.83 2.05 4.45
N THR A 134 -11.52 1.81 4.37
CA THR A 134 -10.99 0.47 4.13
C THR A 134 -9.63 0.25 4.82
N ILE A 135 -9.48 -0.90 5.47
CA ILE A 135 -8.19 -1.38 5.99
C ILE A 135 -7.83 -2.69 5.28
N ILE A 136 -6.60 -2.75 4.76
CA ILE A 136 -6.03 -3.95 4.15
C ILE A 136 -4.94 -4.50 5.08
N THR A 137 -5.24 -5.59 5.79
CA THR A 137 -4.28 -6.30 6.65
C THR A 137 -3.62 -7.42 5.86
N LEU A 138 -2.31 -7.32 5.66
CA LEU A 138 -1.51 -8.27 4.88
C LEU A 138 -1.06 -9.52 5.67
N VAL A 139 -1.73 -9.83 6.77
CA VAL A 139 -1.34 -10.87 7.73
C VAL A 139 -2.59 -11.48 8.36
N GLN A 140 -2.67 -12.81 8.41
CA GLN A 140 -3.62 -13.47 9.31
C GLN A 140 -2.98 -13.57 10.70
N LYS A 141 -3.61 -12.91 11.68
CA LYS A 141 -3.29 -12.94 13.11
C LYS A 141 -4.60 -12.72 13.86
N ASP A 142 -4.72 -13.23 15.08
CA ASP A 142 -5.74 -12.81 16.01
C ASP A 142 -5.63 -11.29 16.25
N PHE A 143 -6.74 -10.59 16.02
CA PHE A 143 -6.84 -9.15 16.17
C PHE A 143 -7.00 -8.80 17.65
N PRO A 144 -6.31 -7.77 18.18
CA PRO A 144 -6.46 -7.39 19.58
C PRO A 144 -7.91 -6.98 19.87
N GLN A 145 -8.32 -7.21 21.13
CA GLN A 145 -9.67 -6.88 21.58
C GLN A 145 -9.96 -5.39 21.32
N GLY A 146 -11.15 -5.11 20.78
CA GLY A 146 -11.54 -3.76 20.38
C GLY A 146 -11.17 -3.35 18.94
N TYR A 147 -10.21 -4.00 18.25
CA TYR A 147 -9.87 -3.61 16.86
C TYR A 147 -11.05 -3.79 15.89
N LYS A 148 -11.76 -4.93 16.00
CA LYS A 148 -13.01 -5.17 15.24
C LYS A 148 -14.11 -4.17 15.61
N ALA A 149 -14.26 -3.85 16.89
CA ALA A 149 -15.25 -2.89 17.37
C ALA A 149 -14.95 -1.46 16.86
N PHE A 150 -13.68 -1.06 16.81
CA PHE A 150 -13.23 0.19 16.21
C PHE A 150 -13.57 0.25 14.72
N MET A 151 -13.26 -0.80 13.94
CA MET A 151 -13.59 -0.83 12.51
C MET A 151 -15.10 -0.73 12.28
N ARG A 152 -15.90 -1.50 13.02
CA ARG A 152 -17.37 -1.45 12.98
C ARG A 152 -17.93 -0.07 13.34
N ALA A 153 -17.44 0.55 14.41
CA ALA A 153 -17.91 1.86 14.89
C ALA A 153 -17.59 3.02 13.91
N ASN A 154 -16.64 2.83 13.00
CA ASN A 154 -16.25 3.84 12.00
C ASN A 154 -16.65 3.43 10.56
N GLY A 155 -17.40 2.34 10.37
CA GLY A 155 -17.85 1.88 9.04
C GLY A 155 -16.71 1.40 8.13
N ILE A 156 -15.60 0.94 8.70
CA ILE A 156 -14.39 0.53 7.97
C ILE A 156 -14.57 -0.88 7.43
N LYS A 157 -14.46 -1.04 6.10
CA LYS A 157 -14.38 -2.37 5.46
C LYS A 157 -13.02 -3.00 5.70
N HIS A 158 -13.00 -4.22 6.22
CA HIS A 158 -11.76 -4.91 6.55
C HIS A 158 -11.46 -6.01 5.53
N HIS A 159 -10.30 -5.92 4.87
CA HIS A 159 -9.82 -6.92 3.94
C HIS A 159 -8.57 -7.61 4.49
N VAL A 160 -8.69 -8.89 4.84
CA VAL A 160 -7.56 -9.70 5.26
C VAL A 160 -7.01 -10.47 4.07
N VAL A 161 -5.75 -10.18 3.70
CA VAL A 161 -5.01 -10.88 2.64
C VAL A 161 -3.82 -11.57 3.29
N ASN A 162 -3.92 -12.88 3.53
CA ASN A 162 -2.88 -13.62 4.24
C ASN A 162 -1.62 -13.80 3.37
N MET A 163 -0.67 -12.87 3.49
CA MET A 163 0.66 -13.02 2.90
C MET A 163 1.58 -13.73 3.91
N LYS A 164 2.13 -14.88 3.50
CA LYS A 164 3.27 -15.49 4.19
C LYS A 164 4.42 -14.47 4.31
N GLY A 165 5.28 -14.64 5.31
CA GLY A 165 6.43 -13.76 5.49
C GLY A 165 7.38 -13.85 4.29
N THR A 166 7.84 -12.71 3.77
CA THR A 166 8.63 -12.64 2.52
C THR A 166 10.01 -13.31 2.56
N LYS A 167 10.47 -13.75 3.75
CA LYS A 167 11.62 -14.66 3.90
C LYS A 167 11.28 -16.12 3.57
N LYS A 168 10.00 -16.52 3.67
CA LYS A 168 9.54 -17.91 3.53
C LYS A 168 9.05 -18.24 2.11
N GLU A 169 8.43 -17.27 1.44
CA GLU A 169 7.88 -17.42 0.10
C GLU A 169 7.85 -16.07 -0.62
N GLU A 170 8.06 -16.07 -1.94
CA GLU A 170 7.85 -14.91 -2.79
C GLU A 170 6.35 -14.56 -2.86
N ILE A 171 6.00 -13.27 -3.02
CA ILE A 171 4.59 -12.85 -3.01
C ILE A 171 3.92 -13.24 -4.35
N PRO A 172 2.91 -14.13 -4.35
CA PRO A 172 2.29 -14.57 -5.60
C PRO A 172 1.66 -13.41 -6.38
N ILE A 173 1.79 -13.45 -7.71
CA ILE A 173 1.23 -12.45 -8.61
C ILE A 173 -0.29 -12.27 -8.41
N THR A 174 -1.00 -13.35 -8.10
CA THR A 174 -2.43 -13.36 -7.78
C THR A 174 -2.73 -12.55 -6.53
N THR A 175 -1.92 -12.69 -5.48
CA THR A 175 -2.03 -11.92 -4.23
C THR A 175 -1.80 -10.44 -4.48
N MET A 176 -0.75 -10.07 -5.23
CA MET A 176 -0.48 -8.68 -5.57
C MET A 176 -1.60 -8.07 -6.40
N LYS A 177 -2.09 -8.77 -7.43
CA LYS A 177 -3.27 -8.34 -8.22
C LYS A 177 -4.49 -8.09 -7.32
N THR A 178 -4.79 -9.00 -6.41
CA THR A 178 -5.92 -8.87 -5.49
C THR A 178 -5.82 -7.62 -4.61
N ILE A 179 -4.64 -7.34 -4.05
CA ILE A 179 -4.39 -6.12 -3.26
C ILE A 179 -4.55 -4.87 -4.13
N LEU A 180 -3.95 -4.85 -5.33
CA LEU A 180 -4.04 -3.69 -6.23
C LEU A 180 -5.48 -3.43 -6.71
N ARG A 181 -6.34 -4.46 -6.88
CA ARG A 181 -7.79 -4.26 -7.15
C ARG A 181 -8.55 -3.59 -6.01
N LEU A 182 -8.06 -3.68 -4.77
CA LEU A 182 -8.61 -2.93 -3.64
C LEU A 182 -8.09 -1.50 -3.64
N VAL A 183 -6.79 -1.32 -3.94
CA VAL A 183 -6.14 0.00 -3.92
C VAL A 183 -6.57 0.91 -5.08
N LEU A 184 -6.80 0.37 -6.28
CA LEU A 184 -7.22 1.17 -7.45
C LEU A 184 -8.68 1.62 -7.41
N ARG A 185 -9.53 1.00 -6.59
CA ARG A 185 -10.95 1.37 -6.44
C ARG A 185 -11.10 2.60 -5.56
N ARG A 186 -11.58 3.71 -6.14
CA ARG A 186 -11.74 5.00 -5.44
C ARG A 186 -12.80 4.95 -4.35
N GLU A 187 -13.76 4.05 -4.49
CA GLU A 187 -14.82 3.77 -3.51
C GLU A 187 -14.24 3.38 -2.13
N ASN A 188 -13.08 2.70 -2.13
CA ASN A 188 -12.37 2.26 -0.93
C ASN A 188 -11.56 3.39 -0.26
N HIS A 189 -11.40 4.56 -0.89
CA HIS A 189 -10.54 5.64 -0.39
C HIS A 189 -11.32 6.54 0.60
N PRO A 190 -10.75 6.95 1.74
CA PRO A 190 -9.36 6.73 2.15
C PRO A 190 -9.10 5.32 2.71
N LEU A 191 -7.94 4.73 2.39
CA LEU A 191 -7.57 3.37 2.82
C LEU A 191 -6.20 3.28 3.49
N LEU A 192 -6.04 2.29 4.36
CA LEU A 192 -4.78 1.97 5.06
C LEU A 192 -4.28 0.57 4.70
N ILE A 193 -3.00 0.44 4.36
CA ILE A 193 -2.34 -0.85 4.09
C ILE A 193 -1.34 -1.14 5.22
N HIS A 194 -1.49 -2.25 5.93
CA HIS A 194 -0.57 -2.61 7.01
C HIS A 194 -0.22 -4.10 7.06
N CYS A 195 0.88 -4.39 7.74
CA CYS A 195 1.23 -5.74 8.19
C CYS A 195 1.61 -5.67 9.68
N ASN A 196 2.49 -6.54 10.18
CA ASN A 196 2.96 -6.45 11.58
C ASN A 196 3.72 -5.14 11.83
N HIS A 197 4.78 -4.84 11.06
CA HIS A 197 5.65 -3.68 11.28
C HIS A 197 5.60 -2.63 10.15
N GLY A 198 4.79 -2.82 9.12
CA GLY A 198 4.71 -1.91 7.96
C GLY A 198 5.93 -1.93 7.04
N ARG A 199 6.84 -2.91 7.23
CA ARG A 199 8.15 -3.01 6.58
C ARG A 199 8.10 -3.82 5.28
N HIS A 200 8.16 -5.15 5.39
CA HIS A 200 8.39 -6.08 4.28
C HIS A 200 7.19 -6.24 3.35
N ARG A 201 6.11 -6.88 3.83
CA ARG A 201 4.89 -7.12 3.05
C ARG A 201 4.26 -5.82 2.54
N THR A 202 4.10 -4.84 3.43
CA THR A 202 3.61 -3.50 3.08
C THR A 202 4.56 -2.78 2.14
N GLY A 203 5.88 -2.88 2.34
CA GLY A 203 6.87 -2.24 1.48
C GLY A 203 6.92 -2.81 0.07
N CYS A 204 6.75 -4.14 -0.12
CA CYS A 204 6.60 -4.73 -1.45
C CYS A 204 5.33 -4.23 -2.14
N VAL A 205 4.18 -4.22 -1.45
CA VAL A 205 2.91 -3.70 -1.99
C VAL A 205 3.05 -2.22 -2.38
N VAL A 206 3.57 -1.38 -1.49
CA VAL A 206 3.81 0.04 -1.76
C VAL A 206 4.81 0.22 -2.91
N GLY A 207 5.86 -0.59 -2.97
CA GLY A 207 6.83 -0.58 -4.08
C GLY A 207 6.18 -0.85 -5.43
N ILE A 208 5.26 -1.81 -5.52
CA ILE A 208 4.50 -2.06 -6.76
C ILE A 208 3.52 -0.91 -7.06
N ILE A 209 2.88 -0.31 -6.05
CA ILE A 209 2.05 0.90 -6.22
C ILE A 209 2.89 2.06 -6.79
N ARG A 210 4.12 2.27 -6.29
CA ARG A 210 5.04 3.30 -6.82
C ARG A 210 5.46 3.02 -8.27
N LYS A 211 5.86 1.78 -8.60
CA LYS A 211 6.16 1.38 -9.98
C LYS A 211 4.96 1.63 -10.91
N ALA A 212 3.75 1.23 -10.48
CA ALA A 212 2.51 1.48 -11.22
C ALA A 212 2.14 2.98 -11.32
N SER A 213 2.66 3.82 -10.42
CA SER A 213 2.54 5.28 -10.45
C SER A 213 3.65 5.98 -11.25
N GLY A 214 4.45 5.23 -12.03
CA GLY A 214 5.51 5.78 -12.89
C GLY A 214 6.78 6.22 -12.18
N TRP A 215 7.01 5.79 -10.92
CA TRP A 215 8.25 6.14 -10.21
C TRP A 215 9.45 5.35 -10.74
N ASP A 216 10.60 6.03 -10.87
CA ASP A 216 11.88 5.38 -11.13
C ASP A 216 12.22 4.34 -10.06
N LEU A 217 12.79 3.20 -10.49
CA LEU A 217 13.09 2.07 -9.62
C LEU A 217 14.02 2.45 -8.46
N THR A 218 14.98 3.34 -8.68
CA THR A 218 15.89 3.81 -7.61
C THR A 218 15.13 4.52 -6.51
N LYS A 219 14.18 5.40 -6.88
CA LYS A 219 13.30 6.09 -5.93
C LYS A 219 12.39 5.12 -5.18
N VAL A 220 11.84 4.11 -5.87
CA VAL A 220 11.03 3.05 -5.23
C VAL A 220 11.84 2.25 -4.21
N LEU A 221 13.06 1.83 -4.58
CA LEU A 221 13.91 1.04 -3.69
C LEU A 221 14.42 1.87 -2.50
N ASN A 222 14.67 3.17 -2.68
CA ASN A 222 15.05 4.06 -1.59
C ASN A 222 13.91 4.27 -0.59
N GLU A 223 12.67 4.49 -1.05
CA GLU A 223 11.50 4.52 -0.16
C GLU A 223 11.34 3.19 0.59
N TYR A 224 11.45 2.05 -0.11
CA TYR A 224 11.37 0.74 0.54
C TYR A 224 12.43 0.59 1.64
N LYS A 225 13.70 0.93 1.37
CA LYS A 225 14.80 0.86 2.34
C LYS A 225 14.54 1.74 3.57
N GLN A 226 14.04 2.96 3.36
CA GLN A 226 13.70 3.91 4.44
C GLN A 226 12.68 3.32 5.42
N TYR A 227 11.56 2.78 4.93
CA TYR A 227 10.55 2.16 5.80
C TYR A 227 10.95 0.79 6.36
N ALA A 228 11.84 0.04 5.68
CA ALA A 228 12.29 -1.26 6.14
C ALA A 228 13.40 -1.18 7.22
N GLY A 229 14.23 -0.13 7.17
CA GLY A 229 15.39 0.10 8.04
C GLY A 229 15.07 0.06 9.54
N PRO A 230 15.89 -0.61 10.38
CA PRO A 230 17.16 -1.26 10.04
C PRO A 230 17.03 -2.65 9.39
N LYS A 231 15.86 -3.30 9.48
CA LYS A 231 15.67 -4.71 9.03
C LYS A 231 15.37 -4.82 7.52
N ILE A 232 16.22 -4.26 6.66
CA ILE A 232 16.12 -4.34 5.18
C ILE A 232 16.28 -5.81 4.71
N ARG A 233 15.67 -6.17 3.57
CA ARG A 233 15.76 -7.52 2.98
C ARG A 233 15.99 -7.48 1.48
N ASP A 234 16.95 -8.28 1.00
CA ASP A 234 17.26 -8.40 -0.43
C ASP A 234 16.20 -9.16 -1.21
N CYS A 235 15.45 -10.09 -0.59
CA CYS A 235 14.35 -10.76 -1.27
C CYS A 235 13.24 -9.78 -1.68
N ASP A 236 12.92 -8.81 -0.81
CA ASP A 236 11.95 -7.76 -1.08
C ASP A 236 12.46 -6.79 -2.16
N ILE A 237 13.76 -6.43 -2.14
CA ILE A 237 14.40 -5.63 -3.20
C ILE A 237 14.34 -6.36 -4.55
N LYS A 238 14.78 -7.63 -4.58
CA LYS A 238 14.75 -8.48 -5.80
C LYS A 238 13.33 -8.62 -6.34
N TYR A 239 12.34 -8.78 -5.48
CA TYR A 239 10.92 -8.81 -5.85
C TYR A 239 10.48 -7.50 -6.51
N ILE A 240 10.69 -6.36 -5.85
CA ILE A 240 10.29 -5.04 -6.38
C ILE A 240 10.97 -4.76 -7.73
N THR A 241 12.26 -5.07 -7.85
CA THR A 241 13.02 -4.92 -9.11
C THR A 241 12.42 -5.77 -10.22
N ARG A 242 12.27 -7.08 -9.99
CA ARG A 242 11.83 -8.06 -11.02
C ARG A 242 10.34 -8.01 -11.36
N PHE A 243 9.50 -7.37 -10.54
CA PHE A 243 8.05 -7.35 -10.78
C PHE A 243 7.68 -6.60 -12.06
N GLU A 244 7.14 -7.32 -13.05
CA GLU A 244 6.70 -6.75 -14.33
C GLU A 244 5.26 -6.23 -14.25
N LEU A 245 5.09 -4.93 -14.53
CA LEU A 245 3.76 -4.32 -14.58
C LEU A 245 2.90 -4.86 -15.74
N ALA A 246 3.51 -5.39 -16.80
CA ALA A 246 2.81 -6.02 -17.92
C ALA A 246 1.94 -7.21 -17.46
N THR A 247 2.32 -7.92 -16.40
CA THR A 247 1.49 -8.99 -15.85
C THR A 247 0.19 -8.47 -15.23
N LEU A 248 0.05 -7.15 -14.98
CA LEU A 248 -1.15 -6.49 -14.46
C LEU A 248 -2.12 -5.98 -15.54
N THR A 249 -1.94 -6.27 -16.83
CA THR A 249 -2.84 -5.82 -17.92
C THR A 249 -4.33 -6.00 -17.61
N ASN A 250 -4.74 -7.19 -17.18
CA ASN A 250 -6.13 -7.52 -16.82
C ASN A 250 -6.61 -6.94 -15.46
N LEU A 251 -5.86 -6.02 -14.88
CA LEU A 251 -6.22 -5.25 -13.68
C LEU A 251 -6.86 -3.90 -14.05
N TRP A 252 -6.41 -3.32 -15.16
CA TRP A 252 -6.82 -1.99 -15.65
C TRP A 252 -7.92 -2.07 -16.72
N ALA A 253 -8.20 -3.27 -17.24
CA ALA A 253 -9.36 -3.59 -18.05
C ALA A 253 -10.65 -3.42 -17.21
N SER A 254 -11.13 -2.19 -17.11
CA SER A 254 -12.26 -1.81 -16.28
C SER A 254 -13.58 -2.35 -16.84
N GLU A 255 -14.33 -3.10 -16.04
CA GLU A 255 -15.71 -3.52 -16.35
C GLU A 255 -16.63 -2.31 -16.62
N SER A 256 -16.29 -1.13 -16.09
CA SER A 256 -16.99 0.14 -16.36
C SER A 256 -17.05 0.47 -17.85
N GLY A 257 -16.04 0.05 -18.64
CA GLY A 257 -16.00 0.26 -20.08
C GLY A 257 -17.09 -0.50 -20.83
N ALA A 258 -17.54 -1.66 -20.32
CA ALA A 258 -18.59 -2.45 -20.95
C ALA A 258 -19.97 -1.80 -20.75
N MET A 259 -20.33 -1.43 -19.52
CA MET A 259 -21.66 -0.86 -19.23
C MET A 259 -21.87 0.51 -19.88
N LEU A 260 -20.85 1.38 -19.89
CA LEU A 260 -20.92 2.67 -20.59
C LEU A 260 -20.96 2.51 -22.12
N ARG A 261 -20.22 1.54 -22.69
CA ARG A 261 -20.36 1.19 -24.11
C ARG A 261 -21.75 0.69 -24.42
N ILE A 262 -22.34 -0.22 -23.63
CA ILE A 262 -23.70 -0.75 -23.86
C ILE A 262 -24.73 0.39 -23.86
N ARG A 263 -24.69 1.30 -22.88
CA ARG A 263 -25.68 2.40 -22.79
C ARG A 263 -25.56 3.40 -23.94
N ASN A 264 -24.35 3.68 -24.42
CA ASN A 264 -24.15 4.56 -25.57
C ASN A 264 -24.45 3.84 -26.89
N PHE A 265 -24.06 2.57 -27.02
CA PHE A 265 -24.32 1.71 -28.18
C PHE A 265 -25.83 1.56 -28.41
N GLY A 266 -26.62 1.23 -27.38
CA GLY A 266 -28.07 1.12 -27.50
C GLY A 266 -28.75 2.41 -28.01
N ARG A 267 -28.25 3.59 -27.60
CA ARG A 267 -28.74 4.88 -28.10
C ARG A 267 -28.33 5.09 -29.57
N VAL A 268 -27.08 4.81 -29.94
CA VAL A 268 -26.60 4.93 -31.32
C VAL A 268 -27.33 3.96 -32.26
N THR A 269 -27.52 2.70 -31.86
CA THR A 269 -28.28 1.69 -32.63
C THR A 269 -29.74 2.10 -32.83
N LEU A 270 -30.38 2.69 -31.82
CA LEU A 270 -31.75 3.22 -31.99
C LEU A 270 -31.80 4.36 -33.01
N PHE A 271 -30.85 5.31 -32.94
CA PHE A 271 -30.76 6.40 -33.92
C PHE A 271 -30.49 5.90 -35.35
N THR A 272 -29.60 4.93 -35.55
CA THR A 272 -29.33 4.39 -36.89
C THR A 272 -30.51 3.62 -37.47
N VAL A 273 -31.22 2.84 -36.65
CA VAL A 273 -32.46 2.15 -37.07
C VAL A 273 -33.55 3.16 -37.47
N VAL A 274 -33.75 4.23 -36.70
CA VAL A 274 -34.73 5.29 -37.04
C VAL A 274 -34.38 5.96 -38.37
N ILE A 275 -33.11 6.29 -38.61
CA ILE A 275 -32.66 6.87 -39.89
C ILE A 275 -32.91 5.91 -41.06
N LEU A 276 -32.60 4.63 -40.92
CA LEU A 276 -32.85 3.62 -41.96
C LEU A 276 -34.35 3.45 -42.24
N VAL A 277 -35.20 3.45 -41.22
CA VAL A 277 -36.67 3.39 -41.38
C VAL A 277 -37.20 4.63 -42.12
N ILE A 278 -36.74 5.83 -41.76
CA ILE A 278 -37.10 7.07 -42.47
C ILE A 278 -36.65 7.01 -43.94
N TRP A 279 -35.47 6.48 -44.21
CA TRP A 279 -34.94 6.33 -45.58
C TRP A 279 -35.77 5.34 -46.41
N ILE A 280 -36.14 4.19 -45.85
CA ILE A 280 -37.01 3.19 -46.50
C ILE A 280 -38.41 3.75 -46.79
N ILE A 281 -39.03 4.43 -45.83
CA ILE A 281 -40.37 5.05 -46.01
C ILE A 281 -40.33 6.15 -47.07
N SER A 282 -39.26 6.97 -47.08
CA SER A 282 -39.07 8.05 -48.06
C SER A 282 -38.79 7.50 -49.46
N GLY A 283 -37.97 6.45 -49.57
CA GLY A 283 -37.69 5.74 -50.82
C GLY A 283 -38.96 5.12 -51.43
N ASN A 284 -39.77 4.44 -50.62
CA ASN A 284 -41.05 3.87 -51.08
C ASN A 284 -42.04 4.95 -51.55
N LYS A 285 -42.13 6.09 -50.87
CA LYS A 285 -42.96 7.23 -51.32
C LYS A 285 -42.49 7.81 -52.66
N LEU A 286 -41.17 7.90 -52.88
CA LEU A 286 -40.59 8.36 -54.15
C LEU A 286 -40.85 7.37 -55.30
N HIS A 287 -40.74 6.07 -55.03
CA HIS A 287 -41.03 5.03 -56.03
C HIS A 287 -42.51 4.96 -56.41
N ALA A 288 -43.41 5.13 -55.44
CA ALA A 288 -44.85 5.19 -55.68
C ALA A 288 -45.24 6.42 -56.54
N ARG A 289 -44.71 7.61 -56.22
CA ARG A 289 -44.96 8.82 -57.04
C ARG A 289 -44.48 8.71 -58.48
N ARG A 290 -43.37 8.00 -58.74
CA ARG A 290 -42.89 7.74 -60.12
C ARG A 290 -43.76 6.77 -60.92
N LYS A 291 -44.57 5.92 -60.27
CA LYS A 291 -45.53 5.02 -60.95
C LYS A 291 -46.89 5.67 -61.25
N LEU A 292 -47.19 6.82 -60.64
CA LEU A 292 -48.41 7.61 -60.87
C LEU A 292 -48.22 8.75 -61.90
N LEU A 293 -47.02 8.86 -62.48
CA LEU A 293 -46.63 9.88 -63.47
C LEU A 293 -46.15 9.21 -64.79
N ARG A 294 -46.63 8.00 -65.05
CA ARG A 294 -46.51 7.22 -66.29
C ARG A 294 -47.86 6.59 -66.59
#